data_AF-A0A7Z9WFN6-F1
#
_entry.id   AF-A0A7Z9WFN6-F1
#
_cell.length_a   1.000
_cell.length_b   1.000
_cell.length_c   1.000
_cell.angle_alpha   90.00
_cell.angle_beta   90.00
_cell.angle_gamma   90.00
#
_symmetry.space_group_name_H-M   'P 1'
#
loop_
_entity.id
_entity.type
_entity.pdbx_description
1 polymer ?
#
loop_
_entity_poly.entity_id
_entity_poly.type
_entity_poly.pdbx_seq_one_letter_code
_entity_poly.pdbx_strand_id
1 'polypeptide(L)'
;MQGIKTLLEKNPNLLKVESFHPERNEKRSRYKKVIKADYDKLYELAKEYISWGRGIPSWRVDWAIEKIFNFGKGMAKEYHLDLLEIDRLFNQVLPHYMRGGLLGCLISGLYTDIIKEDDTLRLYLKRYPATVSGLGYRHHKGKLEIIGNRAYYLGVEMEHGQILVRGNVGNYLGKSIKGGQIMVEGNARNWVGERMKGGLIFIRGDAGHIVGKKMTGGEIVVEGDVGYWVGDDMRGGVIRIKGRYQSLGGERRGGEIYILGNKWERIG
;
A
#
# COMPACT_ATOMS: atom_id res chain seq x y z
N MET A 1 -15.73 19.38 15.49
CA MET A 1 -14.62 19.75 14.58
C MET A 1 -13.22 19.32 15.05
N GLN A 2 -12.90 19.31 16.36
CA GLN A 2 -11.54 18.99 16.89
C GLN A 2 -10.77 17.85 16.19
N GLY A 3 -11.30 16.61 16.17
CA GLY A 3 -10.51 15.41 15.82
C GLY A 3 -9.82 15.46 14.45
N ILE A 4 -10.55 15.76 13.37
CA ILE A 4 -9.94 15.93 12.03
C ILE A 4 -9.01 17.13 12.02
N LYS A 5 -9.40 18.25 12.65
CA LYS A 5 -8.57 19.46 12.64
C LYS A 5 -7.20 19.18 13.27
N THR A 6 -7.16 18.49 14.41
CA THR A 6 -5.93 18.06 15.08
C THR A 6 -5.15 16.98 14.29
N LEU A 7 -5.83 16.09 13.56
CA LEU A 7 -5.18 15.15 12.64
C LEU A 7 -4.43 15.89 11.52
N LEU A 8 -5.07 16.93 10.95
CA LEU A 8 -4.52 17.76 9.87
C LEU A 8 -3.49 18.78 10.38
N GLU A 9 -3.65 19.32 11.58
CA GLU A 9 -2.67 20.20 12.24
C GLU A 9 -1.38 19.42 12.56
N LYS A 10 -1.48 18.15 12.99
CA LYS A 10 -0.33 17.25 13.18
C LYS A 10 0.25 16.73 11.86
N ASN A 11 -0.52 16.72 10.78
CA ASN A 11 -0.12 16.20 9.47
C ASN A 11 -0.55 17.15 8.35
N PRO A 12 0.04 18.36 8.24
CA PRO A 12 -0.43 19.38 7.29
C PRO A 12 -0.28 18.97 5.83
N ASN A 13 0.53 17.94 5.55
CA ASN A 13 0.71 17.38 4.22
C ASN A 13 -0.34 16.30 3.86
N LEU A 14 -1.18 15.83 4.80
CA LEU A 14 -2.17 14.78 4.55
C LEU A 14 -3.25 15.19 3.53
N LEU A 15 -3.57 16.49 3.44
CA LEU A 15 -4.46 17.06 2.44
C LEU A 15 -3.75 17.83 1.32
N LYS A 16 -2.43 18.03 1.40
CA LYS A 16 -1.63 18.57 0.29
C LYS A 16 -1.41 17.50 -0.79
N VAL A 17 -2.52 17.11 -1.41
CA VAL A 17 -2.49 16.52 -2.73
C VAL A 17 -2.23 17.66 -3.69
N GLU A 18 -0.96 17.88 -4.03
CA GLU A 18 -0.64 18.63 -5.24
C GLU A 18 -1.33 17.94 -6.42
N SER A 19 -2.10 18.73 -7.17
CA SER A 19 -2.78 18.31 -8.39
C SER A 19 -1.76 18.08 -9.49
N PHE A 20 -1.13 16.90 -9.47
CA PHE A 20 -0.16 16.52 -10.49
C PHE A 20 -0.88 16.18 -11.80
N HIS A 21 -1.08 17.18 -12.64
CA HIS A 21 -1.25 16.94 -14.06
C HIS A 21 0.08 16.37 -14.60
N PRO A 22 0.09 15.14 -15.17
CA PRO A 22 1.32 14.57 -15.68
C PRO A 22 1.74 15.33 -16.94
N GLU A 23 2.66 16.27 -16.78
CA GLU A 23 3.29 16.95 -17.92
C GLU A 23 3.92 15.90 -18.83
N ARG A 24 3.45 15.85 -20.08
CA ARG A 24 3.94 14.90 -21.09
C ARG A 24 5.45 15.08 -21.40
N ASN A 25 6.04 16.19 -20.99
CA ASN A 25 7.38 16.63 -21.39
C ASN A 25 8.52 16.02 -20.54
N GLU A 26 8.34 15.88 -19.21
CA GLU A 26 9.36 15.24 -18.36
C GLU A 26 9.64 13.78 -18.78
N LYS A 27 8.60 13.09 -19.27
CA LYS A 27 8.65 11.71 -19.80
C LYS A 27 9.55 11.52 -21.02
N ARG A 28 10.06 12.59 -21.65
CA ARG A 28 11.02 12.48 -22.76
C ARG A 28 12.45 12.90 -22.38
N SER A 29 12.60 13.84 -21.44
CA SER A 29 13.92 14.40 -21.10
C SER A 29 14.73 13.46 -20.20
N ARG A 30 14.11 12.93 -19.13
CA ARG A 30 14.78 12.04 -18.16
C ARG A 30 15.12 10.65 -18.73
N TYR A 31 14.42 10.23 -19.78
CA TYR A 31 14.48 8.89 -20.36
C TYR A 31 15.46 8.71 -21.52
N LYS A 32 16.00 9.81 -22.10
CA LYS A 32 16.93 9.75 -23.25
C LYS A 32 18.41 9.61 -22.89
N LYS A 33 18.80 9.64 -21.60
CA LYS A 33 20.22 9.87 -21.22
C LYS A 33 21.06 8.63 -20.85
N VAL A 34 20.49 7.50 -20.38
CA VAL A 34 21.22 6.28 -19.94
C VAL A 34 20.26 5.07 -19.94
N ILE A 35 20.54 3.85 -20.46
CA ILE A 35 21.37 3.38 -21.60
C ILE A 35 20.82 1.99 -22.07
N LYS A 36 21.31 1.37 -23.18
CA LYS A 36 20.84 0.01 -23.61
C LYS A 36 21.22 -1.10 -22.61
N ALA A 37 22.43 -1.08 -22.06
CA ALA A 37 22.93 -2.10 -21.14
C ALA A 37 22.07 -2.23 -19.86
N ASP A 38 21.55 -1.12 -19.32
CA ASP A 38 20.59 -1.13 -18.20
C ASP A 38 19.36 -1.98 -18.52
N TYR A 39 18.85 -1.92 -19.76
CA TYR A 39 17.70 -2.73 -20.16
C TYR A 39 18.06 -4.21 -20.23
N ASP A 40 19.22 -4.57 -20.79
CA ASP A 40 19.66 -5.96 -20.88
C ASP A 40 19.75 -6.58 -19.46
N LYS A 41 20.38 -5.88 -18.50
CA LYS A 41 20.41 -6.22 -17.05
C LYS A 41 18.99 -6.42 -16.46
N LEU A 42 18.07 -5.49 -16.70
CA LEU A 42 16.71 -5.58 -16.16
C LEU A 42 15.87 -6.69 -16.84
N TYR A 43 16.13 -7.00 -18.12
CA TYR A 43 15.52 -8.13 -18.82
C TYR A 43 16.01 -9.48 -18.31
N GLU A 44 17.28 -9.60 -17.95
CA GLU A 44 17.85 -10.81 -17.32
C GLU A 44 17.24 -11.05 -15.94
N LEU A 45 17.24 -10.03 -15.07
CA LEU A 45 16.59 -10.07 -13.76
C LEU A 45 15.11 -10.47 -13.85
N ALA A 46 14.37 -9.92 -14.82
CA ALA A 46 12.97 -10.31 -15.05
C ALA A 46 12.82 -11.79 -15.42
N LYS A 47 13.70 -12.33 -16.29
CA LYS A 47 13.72 -13.76 -16.65
C LYS A 47 14.07 -14.65 -15.46
N GLU A 48 15.04 -14.24 -14.64
CA GLU A 48 15.46 -14.97 -13.45
C GLU A 48 14.30 -15.15 -12.47
N TYR A 49 13.61 -14.05 -12.13
CA TYR A 49 12.43 -14.11 -11.27
C TYR A 49 11.32 -15.01 -11.81
N ILE A 50 11.07 -14.99 -13.14
CA ILE A 50 10.09 -15.87 -13.78
C ILE A 50 10.51 -17.34 -13.69
N SER A 51 11.81 -17.62 -13.85
CA SER A 51 12.36 -18.97 -13.75
C SER A 51 12.21 -19.51 -12.33
N TRP A 52 12.68 -18.74 -11.34
CA TRP A 52 12.64 -19.07 -9.92
C TRP A 52 11.19 -19.19 -9.39
N GLY A 53 10.31 -18.27 -9.79
CA GLY A 53 8.92 -18.21 -9.34
C GLY A 53 8.07 -19.44 -9.73
N ARG A 54 8.49 -20.22 -10.73
CA ARG A 54 7.85 -21.52 -11.09
C ARG A 54 7.93 -22.55 -9.98
N GLY A 55 8.90 -22.43 -9.06
CA GLY A 55 9.06 -23.34 -7.92
C GLY A 55 8.11 -23.08 -6.74
N ILE A 56 7.25 -22.06 -6.80
CA ILE A 56 6.39 -21.66 -5.67
C ILE A 56 5.03 -22.38 -5.73
N PRO A 57 4.66 -23.19 -4.71
CA PRO A 57 3.34 -23.84 -4.64
C PRO A 57 2.22 -22.83 -4.41
N SER A 58 1.18 -22.88 -5.24
CA SER A 58 0.07 -21.91 -5.26
C SER A 58 -0.74 -21.83 -3.96
N TRP A 59 -0.77 -22.91 -3.16
CA TRP A 59 -1.56 -23.01 -1.92
C TRP A 59 -0.84 -22.51 -0.66
N ARG A 60 0.46 -22.15 -0.72
CA ARG A 60 1.21 -21.61 0.44
C ARG A 60 1.53 -20.12 0.29
N VAL A 61 0.48 -19.31 0.17
CA VAL A 61 0.59 -17.85 -0.07
C VAL A 61 1.43 -17.12 0.97
N ASP A 62 1.22 -17.37 2.27
CA ASP A 62 1.98 -16.69 3.34
C ASP A 62 3.49 -17.02 3.30
N TRP A 63 3.84 -18.26 2.96
CA TRP A 63 5.23 -18.69 2.77
C TRP A 63 5.85 -18.08 1.50
N ALA A 64 5.04 -17.95 0.44
CA ALA A 64 5.46 -17.33 -0.82
C ALA A 64 5.80 -15.84 -0.66
N ILE A 65 5.03 -15.10 0.15
CA ILE A 65 5.28 -13.66 0.40
C ILE A 65 6.70 -13.43 0.94
N GLU A 66 7.07 -14.11 2.03
CA GLU A 66 8.38 -13.96 2.67
C GLU A 66 9.51 -14.42 1.74
N LYS A 67 9.31 -15.52 0.98
CA LYS A 67 10.32 -16.00 0.03
C LYS A 67 10.53 -15.04 -1.15
N ILE A 68 9.46 -14.51 -1.73
CA ILE A 68 9.53 -13.55 -2.85
C ILE A 68 10.18 -12.23 -2.39
N PHE A 69 9.84 -11.75 -1.19
CA PHE A 69 10.46 -10.56 -0.60
C PHE A 69 11.98 -10.75 -0.43
N ASN A 70 12.41 -11.84 0.22
CA ASN A 70 13.85 -12.09 0.43
C ASN A 70 14.60 -12.40 -0.88
N PHE A 71 13.95 -12.99 -1.87
CA PHE A 71 14.52 -13.14 -3.22
C PHE A 71 14.74 -11.77 -3.88
N GLY A 72 13.77 -10.85 -3.78
CA GLY A 72 13.93 -9.46 -4.22
C GLY A 72 15.10 -8.74 -3.54
N LYS A 73 15.27 -8.93 -2.22
CA LYS A 73 16.45 -8.41 -1.48
C LYS A 73 17.77 -8.97 -2.03
N GLY A 74 17.79 -10.27 -2.33
CA GLY A 74 18.95 -10.95 -2.94
C GLY A 74 19.35 -10.32 -4.28
N MET A 75 18.41 -10.26 -5.23
CA MET A 75 18.66 -9.66 -6.55
C MET A 75 19.07 -8.19 -6.47
N ALA A 76 18.47 -7.40 -5.57
CA ALA A 76 18.87 -5.99 -5.41
C ALA A 76 20.35 -5.84 -5.00
N LYS A 77 20.85 -6.74 -4.15
CA LYS A 77 22.24 -6.78 -3.73
C LYS A 77 23.16 -7.31 -4.83
N GLU A 78 22.79 -8.42 -5.47
CA GLU A 78 23.59 -9.12 -6.48
C GLU A 78 23.76 -8.29 -7.77
N TYR A 79 22.66 -7.69 -8.25
CA TYR A 79 22.69 -6.81 -9.43
C TYR A 79 23.03 -5.36 -9.08
N HIS A 80 23.39 -5.05 -7.84
CA HIS A 80 23.71 -3.69 -7.35
C HIS A 80 22.68 -2.64 -7.82
N LEU A 81 21.40 -2.87 -7.54
CA LEU A 81 20.33 -2.02 -8.05
C LEU A 81 20.28 -0.66 -7.37
N ASP A 82 19.81 0.34 -8.12
CA ASP A 82 19.32 1.61 -7.56
C ASP A 82 17.78 1.75 -7.66
N LEU A 83 17.25 2.82 -7.06
CA LEU A 83 15.80 3.07 -7.00
C LEU A 83 15.20 3.42 -8.39
N LEU A 84 15.99 3.99 -9.30
CA LEU A 84 15.58 4.33 -10.66
C LEU A 84 15.53 3.06 -11.53
N GLU A 85 16.46 2.13 -11.35
CA GLU A 85 16.41 0.80 -11.96
C GLU A 85 15.18 0.01 -11.50
N ILE A 86 14.83 0.06 -10.21
CA ILE A 86 13.62 -0.58 -9.67
C ILE A 86 12.34 0.06 -10.24
N ASP A 87 12.28 1.40 -10.35
CA ASP A 87 11.20 2.11 -11.05
C ASP A 87 11.06 1.61 -12.50
N ARG A 88 12.16 1.60 -13.26
CA ARG A 88 12.20 1.15 -14.66
C ARG A 88 11.76 -0.31 -14.80
N LEU A 89 12.27 -1.18 -13.93
CA LEU A 89 11.94 -2.60 -13.89
C LEU A 89 10.43 -2.81 -13.73
N PHE A 90 9.81 -2.16 -12.73
CA PHE A 90 8.37 -2.29 -12.49
C PHE A 90 7.50 -1.58 -13.52
N ASN A 91 7.88 -0.37 -13.96
CA ASN A 91 7.02 0.45 -14.81
C ASN A 91 7.11 0.09 -16.30
N GLN A 92 8.22 -0.53 -16.72
CA GLN A 92 8.52 -0.74 -18.14
C GLN A 92 8.80 -2.20 -18.48
N VAL A 93 9.71 -2.87 -17.76
CA VAL A 93 10.19 -4.21 -18.15
C VAL A 93 9.22 -5.33 -17.73
N LEU A 94 8.93 -5.44 -16.44
CA LEU A 94 8.08 -6.51 -15.89
C LEU A 94 6.69 -6.62 -16.53
N PRO A 95 5.98 -5.55 -16.94
CA PRO A 95 4.69 -5.68 -17.62
C PRO A 95 4.72 -6.43 -18.96
N HIS A 96 5.90 -6.62 -19.58
CA HIS A 96 6.04 -7.43 -20.79
C HIS A 96 6.05 -8.95 -20.52
N TYR A 97 6.26 -9.35 -19.26
CA TYR A 97 6.40 -10.76 -18.86
C TYR A 97 5.41 -11.19 -17.78
N MET A 98 5.02 -10.26 -16.90
CA MET A 98 4.27 -10.52 -15.69
C MET A 98 2.91 -9.84 -15.73
N ARG A 99 1.86 -10.60 -15.43
CA ARG A 99 0.48 -10.07 -15.38
C ARG A 99 0.16 -9.33 -14.07
N GLY A 100 0.92 -9.59 -13.00
CA GLY A 100 0.65 -9.17 -11.64
C GLY A 100 1.01 -10.28 -10.65
N GLY A 101 0.09 -10.64 -9.76
CA GLY A 101 0.30 -11.66 -8.72
C GLY A 101 1.00 -11.08 -7.49
N LEU A 102 1.83 -11.87 -6.80
CA LEU A 102 2.65 -11.45 -5.66
C LEU A 102 3.84 -10.55 -6.03
N LEU A 103 3.83 -9.95 -7.23
CA LEU A 103 4.91 -9.10 -7.73
C LEU A 103 5.19 -7.89 -6.81
N GLY A 104 4.20 -7.40 -6.07
CA GLY A 104 4.43 -6.32 -5.11
C GLY A 104 5.36 -6.72 -3.96
N CYS A 105 5.35 -7.99 -3.54
CA CYS A 105 6.31 -8.53 -2.57
C CYS A 105 7.74 -8.46 -3.11
N LEU A 106 7.93 -8.75 -4.41
CA LEU A 106 9.24 -8.69 -5.07
C LEU A 106 9.75 -7.24 -5.08
N ILE A 107 8.92 -6.30 -5.55
CA ILE A 107 9.29 -4.88 -5.59
C ILE A 107 9.61 -4.35 -4.18
N SER A 108 8.84 -4.75 -3.17
CA SER A 108 9.10 -4.39 -1.78
C SER A 108 10.45 -4.93 -1.30
N GLY A 109 10.80 -6.17 -1.67
CA GLY A 109 12.10 -6.76 -1.41
C GLY A 109 13.24 -6.05 -2.13
N LEU A 110 13.03 -5.65 -3.38
CA LEU A 110 14.03 -4.96 -4.18
C LEU A 110 14.41 -3.61 -3.58
N TYR A 111 13.44 -2.75 -3.22
CA TYR A 111 13.78 -1.39 -2.75
C TYR A 111 14.16 -1.31 -1.27
N THR A 112 13.80 -2.29 -0.42
CA THR A 112 13.78 -2.11 1.04
C THR A 112 15.13 -1.65 1.62
N ASP A 113 16.25 -2.21 1.18
CA ASP A 113 17.57 -1.84 1.71
C ASP A 113 18.16 -0.59 1.00
N ILE A 114 17.57 -0.16 -0.12
CA ILE A 114 18.03 0.94 -0.97
C ILE A 114 17.37 2.27 -0.62
N ILE A 115 16.05 2.28 -0.39
CA ILE A 115 15.25 3.51 -0.26
C ILE A 115 15.66 4.34 0.98
N LYS A 116 15.62 5.67 0.86
CA LYS A 116 15.94 6.65 1.92
C LYS A 116 14.69 7.42 2.36
N GLU A 117 14.84 8.29 3.36
CA GLU A 117 13.71 9.03 3.96
C GLU A 117 13.11 10.10 3.01
N ASP A 118 13.94 10.67 2.15
CA ASP A 118 13.60 11.68 1.14
C ASP A 118 13.19 11.08 -0.23
N ASP A 119 13.40 9.78 -0.42
CA ASP A 119 13.10 9.09 -1.67
C ASP A 119 11.60 8.95 -1.94
N THR A 120 11.22 8.99 -3.23
CA THR A 120 9.88 8.65 -3.70
C THR A 120 9.93 7.68 -4.88
N LEU A 121 9.50 6.43 -4.66
CA LEU A 121 9.36 5.41 -5.70
C LEU A 121 7.94 5.45 -6.30
N ARG A 122 7.83 5.49 -7.63
CA ARG A 122 6.55 5.64 -8.35
C ARG A 122 6.18 4.37 -9.10
N LEU A 123 4.98 3.85 -8.86
CA LEU A 123 4.58 2.51 -9.32
C LEU A 123 3.25 2.58 -10.10
N TYR A 124 3.33 2.40 -11.43
CA TYR A 124 2.19 2.55 -12.33
C TYR A 124 1.51 1.22 -12.64
N LEU A 125 0.32 1.00 -12.09
CA LEU A 125 -0.41 -0.27 -12.20
C LEU A 125 -1.10 -0.47 -13.57
N LYS A 126 -1.28 0.59 -14.37
CA LYS A 126 -2.05 0.57 -15.62
C LYS A 126 -1.61 -0.51 -16.63
N ARG A 127 -0.34 -0.91 -16.63
CA ARG A 127 0.20 -1.92 -17.56
C ARG A 127 -0.01 -3.37 -17.10
N TYR A 128 -0.40 -3.59 -15.84
CA TYR A 128 -0.62 -4.93 -15.29
C TYR A 128 -2.09 -5.35 -15.46
N PRO A 129 -2.39 -6.41 -16.25
CA PRO A 129 -3.77 -6.85 -16.48
C PRO A 129 -4.41 -7.54 -15.27
N ALA A 130 -3.62 -8.04 -14.31
CA ALA A 130 -4.09 -8.66 -13.06
C ALA A 130 -3.84 -7.77 -11.84
N THR A 131 -4.20 -8.25 -10.64
CA THR A 131 -3.90 -7.57 -9.37
C THR A 131 -2.40 -7.58 -9.09
N VAL A 132 -1.87 -6.53 -8.47
CA VAL A 132 -0.48 -6.50 -7.96
C VAL A 132 -0.55 -6.52 -6.44
N SER A 133 -0.14 -7.63 -5.84
CA SER A 133 -0.29 -7.91 -4.41
C SER A 133 1.02 -7.70 -3.65
N GLY A 134 0.93 -7.14 -2.43
CA GLY A 134 2.06 -7.03 -1.51
C GLY A 134 2.98 -5.82 -1.73
N LEU A 135 2.52 -4.80 -2.46
CA LEU A 135 3.26 -3.53 -2.58
C LEU A 135 3.37 -2.86 -1.20
N GLY A 136 4.54 -2.33 -0.87
CA GLY A 136 4.77 -1.73 0.45
C GLY A 136 4.84 -2.76 1.60
N TYR A 137 5.08 -4.04 1.30
CA TYR A 137 5.30 -5.04 2.34
C TYR A 137 6.52 -4.68 3.18
N ARG A 138 6.34 -4.53 4.50
CA ARG A 138 7.35 -4.02 5.45
C ARG A 138 7.99 -2.68 5.03
N HIS A 139 7.22 -1.80 4.40
CA HIS A 139 7.69 -0.43 4.13
C HIS A 139 8.02 0.31 5.45
N HIS A 140 9.10 1.10 5.48
CA HIS A 140 9.67 1.59 6.74
C HIS A 140 10.43 2.94 6.63
N LYS A 141 10.49 3.58 5.46
CA LYS A 141 11.10 4.91 5.25
C LYS A 141 10.82 5.39 3.83
N GLY A 142 10.80 6.70 3.64
CA GLY A 142 10.52 7.32 2.34
C GLY A 142 9.06 7.16 1.91
N LYS A 143 8.81 7.36 0.61
CA LYS A 143 7.46 7.40 0.05
C LYS A 143 7.27 6.44 -1.13
N LEU A 144 6.16 5.72 -1.14
CA LEU A 144 5.61 5.07 -2.33
C LEU A 144 4.46 5.90 -2.89
N GLU A 145 4.48 6.18 -4.19
CA GLU A 145 3.34 6.76 -4.92
C GLU A 145 2.85 5.72 -5.94
N ILE A 146 1.62 5.24 -5.76
CA ILE A 146 1.05 4.13 -6.53
C ILE A 146 -0.08 4.68 -7.39
N ILE A 147 0.05 4.55 -8.70
CA ILE A 147 -0.87 5.14 -9.67
C ILE A 147 -1.69 4.05 -10.36
N GLY A 148 -3.00 4.06 -10.12
CA GLY A 148 -3.96 3.12 -10.71
C GLY A 148 -4.68 2.28 -9.66
N ASN A 149 -5.21 1.14 -10.12
CA ASN A 149 -6.13 0.31 -9.35
C ASN A 149 -5.55 -1.10 -9.13
N ARG A 150 -6.21 -1.89 -8.28
CA ARG A 150 -5.95 -3.34 -8.09
C ARG A 150 -4.67 -3.68 -7.30
N ALA A 151 -4.20 -2.79 -6.43
CA ALA A 151 -3.22 -3.12 -5.40
C ALA A 151 -3.90 -3.89 -4.25
N TYR A 152 -3.53 -5.14 -4.02
CA TYR A 152 -4.03 -5.97 -2.90
C TYR A 152 -2.94 -6.18 -1.85
N TYR A 153 -3.28 -6.47 -0.59
CA TYR A 153 -2.28 -6.65 0.47
C TYR A 153 -1.27 -5.48 0.52
N LEU A 154 -1.77 -4.25 0.32
CA LEU A 154 -0.95 -3.06 0.24
C LEU A 154 -0.51 -2.61 1.65
N GLY A 155 0.77 -2.33 1.85
CA GLY A 155 1.28 -1.86 3.15
C GLY A 155 1.21 -2.91 4.26
N VAL A 156 1.22 -4.20 3.91
CA VAL A 156 1.20 -5.29 4.90
C VAL A 156 2.47 -5.26 5.74
N GLU A 157 2.33 -5.36 7.06
CA GLU A 157 3.44 -5.26 8.04
C GLU A 157 4.28 -3.97 7.94
N MET A 158 3.76 -2.91 7.29
CA MET A 158 4.42 -1.61 7.22
C MET A 158 4.70 -1.04 8.62
N GLU A 159 5.89 -0.45 8.80
CA GLU A 159 6.41 -0.01 10.09
C GLU A 159 6.50 1.52 10.19
N HIS A 160 6.91 2.16 9.11
CA HIS A 160 7.17 3.61 9.00
C HIS A 160 7.09 4.04 7.53
N GLY A 161 7.36 5.33 7.22
CA GLY A 161 7.27 5.87 5.87
C GLY A 161 5.83 6.17 5.41
N GLN A 162 5.65 6.41 4.11
CA GLN A 162 4.39 6.86 3.52
C GLN A 162 4.01 6.07 2.26
N ILE A 163 2.71 5.76 2.10
CA ILE A 163 2.15 5.22 0.86
C ILE A 163 0.98 6.09 0.42
N LEU A 164 1.05 6.66 -0.79
CA LEU A 164 -0.03 7.39 -1.44
C LEU A 164 -0.56 6.57 -2.63
N VAL A 165 -1.87 6.31 -2.67
CA VAL A 165 -2.53 5.61 -3.77
C VAL A 165 -3.45 6.55 -4.53
N ARG A 166 -3.12 6.81 -5.79
CA ARG A 166 -3.95 7.53 -6.75
C ARG A 166 -4.85 6.56 -7.50
N GLY A 167 -5.88 6.07 -6.80
CA GLY A 167 -6.85 5.09 -7.29
C GLY A 167 -7.37 4.16 -6.19
N ASN A 168 -7.88 2.99 -6.59
CA ASN A 168 -8.58 2.04 -5.71
C ASN A 168 -7.69 0.86 -5.28
N VAL A 169 -7.80 0.47 -4.02
CA VAL A 169 -7.11 -0.70 -3.43
C VAL A 169 -8.05 -1.88 -3.20
N GLY A 170 -7.48 -3.06 -3.16
CA GLY A 170 -8.17 -4.33 -2.93
C GLY A 170 -8.33 -4.67 -1.45
N ASN A 171 -8.35 -5.97 -1.16
CA ASN A 171 -8.49 -6.48 0.20
C ASN A 171 -7.17 -6.34 0.98
N TYR A 172 -7.28 -6.33 2.32
CA TYR A 172 -6.14 -6.37 3.26
C TYR A 172 -5.19 -5.17 3.18
N LEU A 173 -5.73 -3.97 2.89
CA LEU A 173 -5.01 -2.70 3.03
C LEU A 173 -4.47 -2.54 4.46
N GLY A 174 -3.18 -2.32 4.63
CA GLY A 174 -2.54 -2.07 5.92
C GLY A 174 -2.68 -3.21 6.94
N LYS A 175 -2.88 -4.46 6.49
CA LYS A 175 -2.95 -5.60 7.41
C LYS A 175 -1.64 -5.72 8.21
N SER A 176 -1.76 -5.84 9.54
CA SER A 176 -0.65 -5.88 10.49
C SER A 176 0.26 -4.63 10.49
N ILE A 177 -0.19 -3.48 9.97
CA ILE A 177 0.57 -2.22 10.03
C ILE A 177 0.90 -1.83 11.48
N LYS A 178 2.15 -1.43 11.71
CA LYS A 178 2.72 -1.07 13.02
C LYS A 178 2.89 0.45 13.15
N GLY A 179 3.10 1.15 12.04
CA GLY A 179 3.31 2.60 11.99
C GLY A 179 3.38 3.12 10.55
N GLY A 180 3.72 4.41 10.41
CA GLY A 180 3.67 5.12 9.12
C GLY A 180 2.25 5.51 8.68
N GLN A 181 2.12 5.94 7.42
CA GLN A 181 0.88 6.53 6.89
C GLN A 181 0.51 5.96 5.52
N ILE A 182 -0.75 5.54 5.35
CA ILE A 182 -1.32 5.11 4.06
C ILE A 182 -2.50 6.02 3.70
N MET A 183 -2.44 6.67 2.54
CA MET A 183 -3.48 7.52 1.97
C MET A 183 -4.02 6.90 0.67
N VAL A 184 -5.34 6.73 0.57
CA VAL A 184 -6.01 6.21 -0.62
C VAL A 184 -7.00 7.25 -1.15
N GLU A 185 -6.78 7.72 -2.38
CA GLU A 185 -7.64 8.72 -3.03
C GLU A 185 -8.97 8.14 -3.55
N GLY A 186 -9.04 6.83 -3.76
CA GLY A 186 -10.27 6.10 -4.12
C GLY A 186 -10.80 5.22 -3.00
N ASN A 187 -11.44 4.12 -3.38
CA ASN A 187 -12.06 3.15 -2.49
C ASN A 187 -11.07 2.05 -2.05
N ALA A 188 -11.34 1.47 -0.89
CA ALA A 188 -10.72 0.22 -0.42
C ALA A 188 -11.77 -0.91 -0.34
N ARG A 189 -11.34 -2.16 -0.52
CA ARG A 189 -12.24 -3.31 -0.30
C ARG A 189 -12.21 -3.78 1.16
N ASN A 190 -12.30 -5.08 1.38
CA ASN A 190 -12.54 -5.67 2.70
C ASN A 190 -11.25 -5.82 3.52
N TRP A 191 -11.39 -5.97 4.83
CA TRP A 191 -10.27 -6.21 5.77
C TRP A 191 -9.22 -5.09 5.83
N VAL A 192 -9.63 -3.84 5.66
CA VAL A 192 -8.78 -2.66 5.92
C VAL A 192 -8.31 -2.69 7.38
N GLY A 193 -7.00 -2.61 7.61
CA GLY A 193 -6.41 -2.59 8.95
C GLY A 193 -6.58 -3.88 9.74
N GLU A 194 -6.73 -5.05 9.09
CA GLU A 194 -6.79 -6.33 9.82
C GLU A 194 -5.52 -6.50 10.69
N ARG A 195 -5.67 -6.72 12.01
CA ARG A 195 -4.56 -6.77 12.98
C ARG A 195 -3.69 -5.51 13.06
N MET A 196 -4.21 -4.34 12.66
CA MET A 196 -3.50 -3.06 12.77
C MET A 196 -3.13 -2.74 14.22
N LYS A 197 -1.86 -2.37 14.43
CA LYS A 197 -1.25 -2.10 15.74
C LYS A 197 -0.90 -0.62 15.95
N GLY A 198 -0.68 0.12 14.88
CA GLY A 198 -0.29 1.53 14.90
C GLY A 198 -0.27 2.13 13.50
N GLY A 199 0.04 3.42 13.40
CA GLY A 199 0.01 4.17 12.13
C GLY A 199 -1.37 4.74 11.79
N LEU A 200 -1.49 5.30 10.59
CA LEU A 200 -2.70 5.94 10.07
C LEU A 200 -3.06 5.38 8.70
N ILE A 201 -4.31 4.94 8.52
CA ILE A 201 -4.91 4.66 7.21
C ILE A 201 -6.00 5.69 6.95
N PHE A 202 -5.92 6.40 5.83
CA PHE A 202 -6.93 7.36 5.39
C PHE A 202 -7.45 6.98 4.01
N ILE A 203 -8.77 6.91 3.85
CA ILE A 203 -9.46 6.54 2.61
C ILE A 203 -10.46 7.65 2.26
N ARG A 204 -10.30 8.29 1.10
CA ARG A 204 -11.22 9.33 0.60
C ARG A 204 -12.53 8.78 0.05
N GLY A 205 -12.50 7.55 -0.46
CA GLY A 205 -13.68 6.84 -0.93
C GLY A 205 -14.31 5.96 0.14
N ASP A 206 -15.01 4.93 -0.32
CA ASP A 206 -15.65 3.92 0.53
C ASP A 206 -14.64 2.86 1.02
N ALA A 207 -14.98 2.19 2.13
CA ALA A 207 -14.31 0.97 2.56
C ALA A 207 -15.28 -0.22 2.57
N GLY A 208 -14.76 -1.41 2.29
CA GLY A 208 -15.55 -2.64 2.29
C GLY A 208 -15.96 -3.12 3.69
N HIS A 209 -16.19 -4.42 3.80
CA HIS A 209 -16.56 -5.06 5.06
C HIS A 209 -15.33 -5.29 5.95
N ILE A 210 -15.54 -5.46 7.25
CA ILE A 210 -14.55 -5.98 8.21
C ILE A 210 -13.36 -5.01 8.39
N VAL A 211 -13.66 -3.70 8.42
CA VAL A 211 -12.67 -2.64 8.72
C VAL A 211 -12.24 -2.73 10.19
N GLY A 212 -10.92 -2.69 10.44
CA GLY A 212 -10.34 -2.72 11.79
C GLY A 212 -10.46 -4.06 12.52
N LYS A 213 -10.66 -5.18 11.81
CA LYS A 213 -10.76 -6.49 12.46
C LYS A 213 -9.49 -6.85 13.23
N LYS A 214 -9.61 -7.22 14.50
CA LYS A 214 -8.49 -7.51 15.41
C LYS A 214 -7.51 -6.33 15.58
N MET A 215 -7.95 -5.10 15.32
CA MET A 215 -7.15 -3.90 15.53
C MET A 215 -6.87 -3.69 17.03
N THR A 216 -5.61 -3.40 17.37
CA THR A 216 -5.14 -3.16 18.74
C THR A 216 -4.60 -1.75 18.97
N GLY A 217 -4.40 -0.97 17.90
CA GLY A 217 -3.89 0.40 17.98
C GLY A 217 -3.84 1.07 16.60
N GLY A 218 -3.46 2.35 16.57
CA GLY A 218 -3.48 3.19 15.35
C GLY A 218 -4.85 3.81 15.06
N GLU A 219 -4.98 4.45 13.89
CA GLU A 219 -6.21 5.13 13.47
C GLU A 219 -6.57 4.82 12.01
N ILE A 220 -7.85 4.54 11.75
CA ILE A 220 -8.42 4.38 10.40
C ILE A 220 -9.48 5.47 10.19
N VAL A 221 -9.37 6.22 9.10
CA VAL A 221 -10.32 7.27 8.71
C VAL A 221 -10.88 6.96 7.33
N VAL A 222 -12.21 6.91 7.20
CA VAL A 222 -12.93 6.71 5.93
C VAL A 222 -13.85 7.90 5.70
N GLU A 223 -13.74 8.54 4.54
CA GLU A 223 -14.61 9.67 4.16
C GLU A 223 -15.92 9.22 3.49
N GLY A 224 -15.94 8.05 2.82
CA GLY A 224 -17.15 7.43 2.27
C GLY A 224 -17.89 6.52 3.25
N ASP A 225 -18.70 5.62 2.69
CA ASP A 225 -19.44 4.60 3.42
C ASP A 225 -18.54 3.40 3.80
N VAL A 226 -18.96 2.65 4.82
CA VAL A 226 -18.31 1.42 5.30
C VAL A 226 -19.29 0.25 5.34
N GLY A 227 -18.80 -0.95 5.02
CA GLY A 227 -19.57 -2.18 5.05
C GLY A 227 -19.94 -2.73 6.43
N TYR A 228 -20.27 -4.03 6.46
CA TYR A 228 -20.60 -4.77 7.68
C TYR A 228 -19.37 -5.06 8.56
N TRP A 229 -19.64 -5.31 9.84
CA TRP A 229 -18.69 -5.83 10.85
C TRP A 229 -17.48 -4.92 11.12
N VAL A 230 -17.73 -3.62 11.26
CA VAL A 230 -16.69 -2.64 11.67
C VAL A 230 -16.20 -2.94 13.09
N GLY A 231 -14.89 -3.11 13.27
CA GLY A 231 -14.27 -3.36 14.58
C GLY A 231 -14.45 -4.78 15.13
N ASP A 232 -14.61 -5.79 14.27
CA ASP A 232 -14.73 -7.19 14.67
C ASP A 232 -13.52 -7.72 15.46
N ASP A 233 -13.70 -8.20 16.69
CA ASP A 233 -12.64 -8.54 17.66
C ASP A 233 -11.62 -7.37 17.86
N MET A 234 -12.04 -6.11 17.71
CA MET A 234 -11.21 -4.93 17.99
C MET A 234 -10.94 -4.79 19.49
N ARG A 235 -9.71 -4.42 19.84
CA ARG A 235 -9.21 -4.36 21.23
C ARG A 235 -8.56 -3.01 21.57
N GLY A 236 -8.26 -2.19 20.56
CA GLY A 236 -7.67 -0.86 20.72
C GLY A 236 -7.60 -0.13 19.39
N GLY A 237 -7.14 1.13 19.43
CA GLY A 237 -7.12 2.02 18.27
C GLY A 237 -8.44 2.75 18.03
N VAL A 238 -8.48 3.53 16.94
CA VAL A 238 -9.60 4.41 16.59
C VAL A 238 -10.05 4.17 15.14
N ILE A 239 -11.37 4.08 14.91
CA ILE A 239 -11.97 4.08 13.58
C ILE A 239 -12.89 5.31 13.46
N ARG A 240 -12.79 6.05 12.35
CA ARG A 240 -13.63 7.23 12.06
C ARG A 240 -14.27 7.10 10.69
N ILE A 241 -15.59 7.27 10.63
CA ILE A 241 -16.38 7.10 9.42
C ILE A 241 -17.19 8.39 9.20
N LYS A 242 -17.01 9.05 8.04
CA LYS A 242 -17.81 10.24 7.69
C LYS A 242 -19.13 9.88 7.01
N GLY A 243 -19.15 8.84 6.17
CA GLY A 243 -20.37 8.31 5.59
C GLY A 243 -21.15 7.45 6.58
N ARG A 244 -21.85 6.44 6.07
CA ARG A 244 -22.64 5.47 6.83
C ARG A 244 -21.81 4.21 7.12
N TYR A 245 -22.29 3.39 8.04
CA TYR A 245 -21.78 2.03 8.26
C TYR A 245 -22.96 1.04 8.29
N GLN A 246 -22.73 -0.22 7.90
CA GLN A 246 -23.82 -1.22 7.85
C GLN A 246 -24.00 -1.97 9.17
N SER A 247 -22.92 -2.35 9.86
CA SER A 247 -22.97 -2.94 11.20
C SER A 247 -21.63 -2.87 11.93
N LEU A 248 -21.67 -2.93 13.26
CA LEU A 248 -20.47 -3.20 14.07
C LEU A 248 -20.16 -4.71 14.09
N GLY A 249 -18.89 -5.04 14.32
CA GLY A 249 -18.40 -6.41 14.46
C GLY A 249 -18.66 -7.01 15.85
N GLY A 250 -18.48 -8.33 15.96
CA GLY A 250 -18.65 -9.05 17.22
C GLY A 250 -17.44 -8.93 18.14
N GLU A 251 -17.60 -9.37 19.40
CA GLU A 251 -16.52 -9.60 20.37
C GLU A 251 -15.53 -8.44 20.62
N ARG A 252 -15.88 -7.20 20.29
CA ARG A 252 -15.03 -6.04 20.55
C ARG A 252 -14.79 -5.86 22.06
N ARG A 253 -13.52 -5.76 22.46
CA ARG A 253 -13.07 -5.67 23.87
C ARG A 253 -12.37 -4.34 24.20
N GLY A 254 -12.29 -3.43 23.24
CA GLY A 254 -11.70 -2.11 23.42
C GLY A 254 -11.70 -1.29 22.12
N GLY A 255 -10.97 -0.17 22.13
CA GLY A 255 -10.93 0.77 21.02
C GLY A 255 -12.18 1.64 20.89
N GLU A 256 -12.12 2.58 19.95
CA GLU A 256 -13.15 3.60 19.76
C GLU A 256 -13.57 3.66 18.29
N ILE A 257 -14.88 3.70 18.03
CA ILE A 257 -15.43 3.85 16.69
C ILE A 257 -16.29 5.11 16.70
N TYR A 258 -16.13 5.96 15.68
CA TYR A 258 -16.80 7.24 15.56
C TYR A 258 -17.52 7.39 14.22
N ILE A 259 -18.73 7.93 14.26
CA ILE A 259 -19.52 8.35 13.10
C ILE A 259 -19.63 9.88 13.05
N LEU A 260 -19.71 10.47 11.86
CA LEU A 260 -19.89 11.91 11.70
C LEU A 260 -21.39 12.25 11.54
N GLY A 261 -21.99 12.79 12.60
CA GLY A 261 -23.21 13.58 12.51
C GLY A 261 -22.89 15.08 12.42
N ASN A 262 -23.66 15.91 13.13
CA ASN A 262 -23.30 17.32 13.35
C ASN A 262 -21.94 17.49 14.07
N LYS A 263 -21.50 16.44 14.78
CA LYS A 263 -20.19 16.29 15.40
C LYS A 263 -19.75 14.83 15.30
N TRP A 264 -18.52 14.55 15.72
CA TRP A 264 -18.05 13.18 15.90
C TRP A 264 -18.73 12.54 17.11
N GLU A 265 -19.42 11.44 16.89
CA GLU A 265 -20.18 10.70 17.91
C GLU A 265 -19.63 9.28 18.00
N ARG A 266 -19.38 8.82 19.24
CA ARG A 266 -18.85 7.48 19.50
C ARG A 266 -19.97 6.45 19.37
N ILE A 267 -19.71 5.37 18.66
CA ILE A 267 -20.62 4.24 18.47
C ILE A 267 -19.95 2.96 19.02
N GLY A 268 -20.54 2.36 20.06
CA GLY A 268 -19.84 1.40 20.93
C GLY A 268 -18.81 2.08 21.84
#